data_AF-A0A820HNN3-F1
#
_entry.id   AF-A0A820HNN3-F1
#
_cell.length_a   1.000
_cell.length_b   1.000
_cell.length_c   1.000
_cell.angle_alpha   90.00
_cell.angle_beta   90.00
_cell.angle_gamma   90.00
#
_symmetry.space_group_name_H-M   'P 1'
#
loop_
_entity.id
_entity.type
_entity.pdbx_description
1 polymer ?
#
loop_
_entity_poly.entity_id
_entity_poly.type
_entity_poly.pdbx_seq_one_letter_code
_entity_poly.pdbx_strand_id
1 'polypeptide(L)'
;FISKGPLHDPQLDDTNDFIECDQSMDHMGLSTQDKINIYGTVAALLHLGNINFEDDPESTKGGCKVTSSTEQSLTITSEMLGLDIRDLRNALITRVIMTRTTSKNNDNIIP
;
A
#
# COMPACT_ATOMS: atom_id res chain seq x y z
N PHE A 1 6.76 -8.39 5.11
CA PHE A 1 5.64 -9.34 5.31
C PHE A 1 5.89 -10.74 4.73
N ILE A 2 6.25 -10.94 3.46
CA ILE A 2 6.50 -12.30 2.89
C ILE A 2 7.90 -12.84 3.26
N SER A 3 8.86 -11.97 3.61
CA SER A 3 10.26 -12.34 3.88
C SER A 3 10.47 -13.31 5.05
N LYS A 4 9.46 -13.53 5.90
CA LYS A 4 9.52 -14.46 7.03
C LYS A 4 9.02 -15.87 6.68
N GLY A 5 8.60 -16.10 5.44
CA GLY A 5 8.02 -17.37 5.00
C GLY A 5 6.54 -17.52 5.38
N PRO A 6 5.88 -18.58 4.87
CA PRO A 6 4.50 -18.88 5.22
C PRO A 6 4.39 -19.26 6.70
N LEU A 7 3.28 -18.87 7.33
CA LEU A 7 2.93 -19.39 8.65
C LEU A 7 2.49 -20.83 8.48
N HIS A 8 3.17 -21.77 9.13
CA HIS A 8 2.77 -23.18 9.07
C HIS A 8 1.82 -23.51 10.23
N ASP A 9 0.58 -23.83 9.91
CA ASP A 9 -0.41 -24.38 10.85
C ASP A 9 -0.77 -25.82 10.40
N PRO A 10 -0.49 -26.86 11.22
CA PRO A 10 -0.82 -28.25 10.89
C PRO A 10 -2.32 -28.53 10.68
N GLN A 11 -3.20 -27.63 11.10
CA GLN A 11 -4.65 -27.76 10.94
C GLN A 11 -5.19 -27.09 9.68
N LEU A 12 -4.34 -26.39 8.92
CA LEU A 12 -4.72 -25.63 7.73
C LEU A 12 -4.05 -26.20 6.48
N ASP A 13 -4.80 -26.32 5.39
CA ASP A 13 -4.29 -26.70 4.08
C ASP A 13 -4.50 -25.54 3.09
N ASP A 14 -3.56 -24.59 3.10
CA ASP A 14 -3.61 -23.39 2.25
C ASP A 14 -3.80 -23.72 0.76
N THR A 15 -3.33 -24.89 0.31
CA THR A 15 -3.44 -25.30 -1.10
C THR A 15 -4.86 -25.72 -1.43
N ASN A 16 -5.45 -26.60 -0.61
CA ASN A 16 -6.82 -27.04 -0.82
C ASN A 16 -7.82 -25.89 -0.60
N ASP A 17 -7.61 -25.09 0.44
CA ASP A 17 -8.45 -23.94 0.77
C ASP A 17 -8.45 -22.89 -0.36
N PHE A 18 -7.29 -22.66 -1.00
CA PHE A 18 -7.21 -21.80 -2.18
C PHE A 18 -8.03 -22.36 -3.36
N ILE A 19 -7.97 -23.66 -3.63
CA ILE A 19 -8.73 -24.30 -4.71
C ILE A 19 -10.24 -24.20 -4.45
N GLU A 20 -10.70 -24.46 -3.22
CA GLU A 20 -12.10 -24.32 -2.85
C GLU A 20 -12.59 -22.87 -3.00
N CYS A 21 -11.73 -21.90 -2.67
CA CYS A 21 -12.02 -20.49 -2.85
C CYS A 21 -12.09 -20.11 -4.35
N ASP A 22 -11.15 -20.58 -5.18
CA ASP A 22 -11.14 -20.37 -6.64
C ASP A 22 -12.41 -20.92 -7.32
N GLN A 23 -12.82 -22.13 -6.94
CA GLN A 23 -14.06 -22.73 -7.42
C GLN A 23 -15.29 -21.96 -6.93
N SER A 24 -15.28 -21.49 -5.68
CA SER A 24 -16.38 -20.66 -5.16
C SER A 24 -16.54 -19.37 -5.96
N MET A 25 -15.44 -18.76 -6.40
CA MET A 25 -15.49 -17.60 -7.30
C MET A 25 -16.12 -17.93 -8.66
N ASP A 26 -15.87 -19.13 -9.21
CA ASP A 26 -16.54 -19.58 -10.44
C ASP A 26 -18.05 -19.72 -10.24
N HIS A 27 -18.50 -20.25 -9.09
CA HIS A 27 -19.92 -20.33 -8.75
C HIS A 27 -20.60 -18.97 -8.61
N MET A 28 -19.83 -17.94 -8.20
CA MET A 28 -20.30 -16.55 -8.13
C MET A 28 -20.36 -15.87 -9.50
N GLY A 29 -19.89 -16.52 -10.57
CA GLY A 29 -19.89 -15.99 -11.93
C GLY A 29 -18.75 -15.02 -12.22
N LEU A 30 -17.67 -15.05 -11.42
CA LEU A 30 -16.47 -14.24 -11.69
C LEU A 30 -15.73 -14.80 -12.91
N SER A 31 -15.36 -13.92 -13.84
CA SER A 31 -14.53 -14.34 -14.96
C SER A 31 -13.10 -14.65 -14.51
N THR A 32 -12.36 -15.41 -15.32
CA THR A 32 -10.92 -15.62 -15.08
C THR A 32 -10.16 -14.30 -14.90
N GLN A 33 -10.53 -13.26 -15.66
CA GLN A 33 -9.90 -11.94 -15.54
C GLN A 33 -10.23 -11.28 -14.20
N ASP A 34 -11.46 -11.40 -13.71
CA ASP A 34 -11.84 -10.87 -12.40
C ASP A 34 -11.08 -11.59 -11.28
N LYS A 35 -10.95 -12.92 -11.37
CA LYS A 35 -10.13 -13.70 -10.42
C LYS A 35 -8.67 -13.25 -10.43
N ILE A 36 -8.07 -13.08 -11.61
CA ILE A 36 -6.70 -12.56 -11.75
C ILE A 36 -6.56 -11.17 -11.12
N ASN A 37 -7.55 -10.29 -11.29
CA ASN A 37 -7.52 -8.95 -10.69
C ASN A 37 -7.59 -9.03 -9.15
N ILE A 38 -8.40 -9.93 -8.60
CA ILE A 38 -8.48 -10.18 -7.15
C ILE A 38 -7.12 -10.71 -6.64
N TYR A 39 -6.57 -11.74 -7.27
CA TYR A 39 -5.27 -12.30 -6.92
C TYR A 39 -4.15 -11.27 -7.02
N GLY A 40 -4.14 -10.47 -8.09
CA GLY A 40 -3.20 -9.37 -8.30
C GLY A 40 -3.30 -8.32 -7.19
N THR A 41 -4.51 -7.97 -6.76
CA THR A 41 -4.72 -7.03 -5.64
C THR A 41 -4.13 -7.58 -4.34
N VAL A 42 -4.41 -8.84 -4.00
CA VAL A 42 -3.86 -9.46 -2.78
C VAL A 42 -2.33 -9.54 -2.86
N ALA A 43 -1.78 -9.96 -3.99
CA ALA A 43 -0.33 -10.00 -4.19
C ALA A 43 0.30 -8.60 -4.07
N ALA A 44 -0.32 -7.57 -4.64
CA ALA A 44 0.12 -6.19 -4.51
C ALA A 44 0.20 -5.73 -3.05
N LEU A 45 -0.79 -6.09 -2.22
CA LEU A 45 -0.82 -5.78 -0.78
C LEU A 45 0.30 -6.52 -0.02
N LEU A 46 0.59 -7.77 -0.38
CA LEU A 46 1.68 -8.52 0.24
C LEU A 46 3.05 -7.91 -0.10
N HIS A 47 3.24 -7.44 -1.34
CA HIS A 47 4.42 -6.68 -1.73
C HIS A 47 4.48 -5.32 -1.04
N LEU A 48 3.35 -4.62 -0.91
CA LEU A 48 3.27 -3.34 -0.22
C LEU A 48 3.75 -3.47 1.23
N GLY A 49 3.37 -4.55 1.92
CA GLY A 49 3.83 -4.87 3.28
C GLY A 49 5.31 -5.26 3.41
N ASN A 50 6.05 -5.36 2.30
CA ASN A 50 7.51 -5.52 2.30
C ASN A 50 8.25 -4.19 2.10
N ILE A 51 7.55 -3.09 1.76
CA ILE A 51 8.17 -1.77 1.59
C ILE A 51 8.58 -1.25 2.96
N ASN A 52 9.85 -0.84 3.07
CA ASN A 52 10.41 -0.31 4.30
C ASN A 52 10.84 1.15 4.10
N PHE A 53 10.83 1.92 5.18
CA PHE A 53 11.16 3.34 5.17
C PHE A 53 12.36 3.63 6.07
N GLU A 54 13.18 4.58 5.66
CA GLU A 54 14.30 5.12 6.44
C GLU A 54 14.20 6.65 6.50
N ASP A 55 14.82 7.24 7.52
CA ASP A 55 14.88 8.70 7.65
C ASP A 55 15.61 9.31 6.45
N ASP A 56 15.10 10.43 5.97
CA ASP A 56 15.75 11.20 4.93
C ASP A 56 16.62 12.31 5.55
N PRO A 57 17.96 12.14 5.61
CA PRO A 57 18.85 13.12 6.22
C PRO A 57 18.90 14.45 5.46
N GLU A 58 18.44 14.49 4.22
CA GLU A 58 18.37 15.72 3.42
C GLU A 58 17.07 16.51 3.66
N SER A 59 16.09 15.91 4.36
CA SER A 59 14.81 16.54 4.63
C SER A 59 14.87 17.47 5.85
N THR A 60 14.81 18.78 5.60
CA THR A 60 14.77 19.82 6.65
C THR A 60 13.48 19.87 7.45
N LYS A 61 12.44 19.11 7.07
CA LYS A 61 11.10 19.13 7.68
C LYS A 61 10.72 17.84 8.41
N GLY A 62 11.65 16.89 8.53
CA GLY A 62 11.34 15.53 8.98
C GLY A 62 10.57 14.79 7.89
N GLY A 63 11.26 13.95 7.14
CA GLY A 63 10.69 13.09 6.10
C GLY A 63 11.33 11.72 6.11
N CYS A 64 10.70 10.77 5.45
CA CYS A 64 11.26 9.46 5.21
C CYS A 64 11.37 9.21 3.70
N LYS A 65 12.18 8.20 3.36
CA LYS A 65 12.29 7.68 2.00
C LYS A 65 12.15 6.16 2.04
N VAL A 66 11.75 5.58 0.92
CA VAL A 66 11.74 4.12 0.76
C VAL A 66 13.19 3.62 0.76
N THR A 67 13.46 2.55 1.50
CA THR A 67 14.80 1.96 1.53
C THR A 67 15.13 1.34 0.16
N SER A 68 16.37 1.50 -0.30
CA SER A 68 16.79 0.96 -1.61
C SER A 68 16.61 -0.57 -1.71
N SER A 69 16.69 -1.27 -0.58
CA SER A 69 16.49 -2.72 -0.50
C SER A 69 15.07 -3.18 -0.84
N THR A 70 14.08 -2.29 -0.78
CA THR A 70 12.66 -2.61 -0.97
C THR A 70 12.06 -1.98 -2.22
N GLU A 71 12.86 -1.36 -3.10
CA GLU A 71 12.38 -0.74 -4.35
C GLU A 71 11.61 -1.72 -5.24
N GLN A 72 12.08 -2.95 -5.33
CA GLN A 72 11.40 -3.97 -6.13
C GLN A 72 9.96 -4.21 -5.64
N SER A 73 9.74 -4.17 -4.33
CA SER A 73 8.39 -4.34 -3.78
C SER A 73 7.49 -3.16 -4.14
N LEU A 74 8.03 -1.94 -4.15
CA LEU A 74 7.30 -0.75 -4.61
C LEU A 74 6.94 -0.85 -6.10
N THR A 75 7.87 -1.28 -6.95
CA THR A 75 7.62 -1.47 -8.39
C THR A 75 6.51 -2.49 -8.62
N ILE A 76 6.62 -3.68 -8.02
CA ILE A 76 5.62 -4.74 -8.19
C ILE A 76 4.24 -4.27 -7.71
N THR A 77 4.16 -3.60 -6.56
CA THR A 77 2.89 -3.04 -6.08
C THR A 77 2.31 -2.02 -7.06
N SER A 78 3.13 -1.13 -7.64
CA SER A 78 2.64 -0.14 -8.61
C SER A 78 2.11 -0.78 -9.90
N GLU A 79 2.79 -1.81 -10.40
CA GLU A 79 2.38 -2.53 -11.62
C GLU A 79 1.08 -3.30 -11.41
N MET A 80 0.96 -4.04 -10.31
CA MET A 80 -0.24 -4.82 -10.02
C MET A 80 -1.48 -3.97 -9.75
N LEU A 81 -1.30 -2.76 -9.20
CA LEU A 81 -2.40 -1.81 -8.95
C LEU A 81 -2.65 -0.85 -10.13
N GLY A 82 -1.82 -0.88 -11.17
CA GLY A 82 -1.91 0.03 -12.30
C GLY A 82 -1.65 1.50 -11.95
N LEU A 83 -0.74 1.76 -11.00
CA LEU A 83 -0.39 3.10 -10.52
C LEU A 83 0.95 3.58 -11.09
N ASP A 84 1.13 4.90 -11.22
CA ASP A 84 2.47 5.47 -11.46
C ASP A 84 3.33 5.27 -10.19
N ILE A 85 4.52 4.71 -10.37
CA ILE A 85 5.43 4.39 -9.26
C ILE A 85 5.81 5.63 -8.44
N ARG A 86 5.92 6.81 -9.06
CA ARG A 86 6.28 8.06 -8.38
C ARG A 86 5.11 8.57 -7.56
N ASP A 87 3.89 8.45 -8.07
CA ASP A 87 2.69 8.85 -7.34
C ASP A 87 2.48 7.95 -6.12
N LEU A 88 2.63 6.62 -6.29
CA LEU A 88 2.58 5.68 -5.17
C LEU A 88 3.67 6.00 -4.14
N ARG A 89 4.91 6.22 -4.57
CA ARG A 89 6.02 6.59 -3.69
C ARG A 89 5.72 7.85 -2.89
N ASN A 90 5.29 8.92 -3.57
CA ASN A 90 4.98 10.20 -2.96
C ASN A 90 3.84 10.05 -1.95
N ALA A 91 2.81 9.27 -2.28
CA ALA A 91 1.70 8.99 -1.39
C ALA A 91 2.14 8.27 -0.11
N LEU A 92 3.14 7.38 -0.19
CA LEU A 92 3.66 6.64 0.96
C LEU A 92 4.55 7.48 1.89
N ILE A 93 5.31 8.43 1.36
CA ILE A 93 6.30 9.21 2.14
C ILE A 93 5.81 10.61 2.55
N THR A 94 4.74 11.10 1.93
CA THR A 94 4.24 12.46 2.19
C THR A 94 3.13 12.45 3.22
N ARG A 95 3.25 13.29 4.25
CA ARG A 95 2.15 13.63 5.16
C ARG A 95 1.58 15.00 4.81
N VAL A 96 0.34 15.06 4.34
CA VAL A 96 -0.37 16.34 4.14
C VAL A 96 -1.03 16.76 5.44
N ILE A 97 -0.55 17.86 6.04
CA ILE A 97 -1.17 18.47 7.22
C ILE A 97 -1.80 19.80 6.79
N MET A 98 -3.12 19.86 6.74
CA MET A 98 -3.84 21.12 6.60
C MET A 98 -4.08 21.72 7.98
N THR A 99 -3.36 22.78 8.32
CA THR A 99 -3.63 23.55 9.54
C THR A 99 -4.61 24.66 9.19
N ARG A 100 -5.80 24.63 9.77
CA ARG A 100 -6.80 25.70 9.63
C ARG A 100 -6.29 26.94 10.36
N THR A 101 -5.65 27.87 9.65
CA THR A 101 -5.38 29.20 10.19
C THR A 101 -6.71 29.91 10.39
N THR A 102 -7.14 30.02 11.64
CA THR A 102 -8.19 30.97 12.03
C THR A 102 -7.69 32.38 11.69
N SER A 103 -8.23 32.98 10.63
CA SER A 103 -8.12 34.42 10.41
C SER A 103 -8.80 35.11 11.60
N LYS A 104 -8.01 35.66 12.53
CA LYS A 104 -8.55 36.67 13.45
C LYS A 104 -8.74 37.93 12.63
N ASN A 105 -9.99 38.18 12.20
CA ASN A 105 -10.43 39.51 11.82
C ASN A 105 -10.28 40.39 13.07
N ASN A 106 -9.25 41.23 13.10
CA ASN A 106 -9.16 42.31 14.07
C ASN A 106 -9.99 43.48 13.56
N ASP A 107 -11.31 43.39 13.72
CA ASP A 107 -12.18 44.56 13.80
C ASP A 107 -12.02 45.17 15.20
N ASN A 108 -11.39 46.35 15.29
CA ASN A 108 -11.63 47.42 16.29
C ASN A 108 -10.56 48.53 16.09
N ILE A 109 -10.87 49.67 15.49
CA ILE A 109 -11.54 50.87 16.05
C ILE A 109 -10.51 51.89 16.63
N ILE A 110 -10.19 52.88 15.77
CA ILE A 110 -10.01 54.37 15.94
C ILE A 110 -8.93 54.93 16.90
N PRO A 111 -8.49 56.22 16.75
CA PRO A 111 -9.11 57.38 16.06
C PRO A 111 -8.64 57.69 14.64
#